data_AF-A0AAV1VJR9-F1
#
_entry.id   AF-A0AAV1VJR9-F1
#
_cell.length_a   1.000
_cell.length_b   1.000
_cell.length_c   1.000
_cell.angle_alpha   90.00
_cell.angle_beta   90.00
_cell.angle_gamma   90.00
#
_symmetry.space_group_name_H-M   'P 1'
#
loop_
_entity.id
_entity.type
_entity.pdbx_description
1 polymer ?
#
loop_
_entity_poly.entity_id
_entity_poly.type
_entity_poly.pdbx_seq_one_letter_code
_entity_poly.pdbx_strand_id
1 'polypeptide(L)' 'METAMNLSEAQQITLEKLMALIGHEQVAIIMAQGPDALLARLEAFLNF' A
#
# COMPACT_ATOMS: atom_id res chain seq x y z
N MET A 1 -12.04 14.80 -4.32
CA MET A 1 -11.72 14.52 -2.90
C MET A 1 -10.63 13.48 -2.92
N GLU A 2 -9.39 13.88 -2.69
CA GLU A 2 -8.29 12.95 -2.45
C GLU A 2 -8.55 12.31 -1.07
N THR A 3 -9.00 11.06 -1.07
CA THR A 3 -9.07 10.24 0.14
C THR A 3 -7.64 9.91 0.55
N ALA A 4 -7.04 10.80 1.35
CA ALA A 4 -5.80 10.50 2.04
C ALA A 4 -6.05 9.30 2.96
N MET A 5 -5.52 8.13 2.59
CA MET A 5 -5.55 6.95 3.44
C MET A 5 -4.77 7.25 4.72
N ASN A 6 -5.44 7.20 5.88
CA ASN A 6 -4.78 7.28 7.17
C ASN A 6 -4.13 5.93 7.47
N LEU A 7 -2.91 5.74 6.98
CA LEU A 7 -2.09 4.57 7.25
C LEU A 7 -1.41 4.68 8.61
N SER A 8 -1.40 3.59 9.38
CA SER A 8 -0.56 3.49 10.59
C SER A 8 0.93 3.53 10.23
N GLU A 9 1.80 3.81 11.21
CA GLU A 9 3.25 3.87 11.00
C GLU A 9 3.79 2.54 10.41
N ALA A 10 3.32 1.40 10.91
CA ALA A 10 3.68 0.09 10.37
C ALA A 10 3.22 -0.11 8.91
N GLN A 11 2.03 0.39 8.56
CA GLN A 11 1.51 0.33 7.19
C GLN A 11 2.28 1.26 6.25
N GLN A 12 2.72 2.43 6.71
CA GLN A 12 3.57 3.35 5.93
C GLN A 12 4.92 2.71 5.61
N ILE A 13 5.60 2.14 6.61
CA ILE A 13 6.87 1.42 6.42
C ILE A 13 6.68 0.25 5.45
N THR A 14 5.55 -0.45 5.55
CA THR A 14 5.22 -1.56 4.65
C THR A 14 4.96 -1.08 3.23
N LEU A 15 4.31 0.07 3.06
CA LEU A 15 4.10 0.70 1.77
C LEU A 15 5.42 1.10 1.12
N GLU A 16 6.36 1.67 1.88
CA GLU A 16 7.70 1.98 1.40
C GLU A 16 8.45 0.72 0.94
N LYS A 17 8.40 -0.36 1.73
CA LYS A 17 8.99 -1.66 1.35
C LYS A 17 8.34 -2.24 0.10
N LEU A 18 7.01 -2.12 -0.02
CA LEU A 18 6.28 -2.58 -1.19
C LEU A 18 6.69 -1.76 -2.43
N MET A 19 6.75 -0.43 -2.33
CA MET A 19 7.24 0.44 -3.40
C MET A 19 8.67 0.09 -3.82
N ALA A 20 9.55 -0.22 -2.88
CA ALA A 20 10.91 -0.66 -3.18
C ALA A 20 10.96 -2.03 -3.88
N LEU A 21 10.04 -2.94 -3.55
CA LEU A 21 10.02 -4.31 -4.08
C LEU A 21 9.41 -4.41 -5.48
N ILE A 22 8.25 -3.77 -5.70
CA ILE A 22 7.48 -3.90 -6.93
C ILE A 22 7.50 -2.62 -7.79
N GLY A 23 8.09 -1.54 -7.29
CA GLY A 23 8.16 -0.26 -7.97
C GLY A 23 6.91 0.61 -7.77
N HIS A 24 7.11 1.93 -7.90
CA HIS A 24 6.04 2.93 -7.71
C HIS A 24 4.87 2.75 -8.68
N GLU A 25 5.13 2.34 -9.93
CA GLU A 25 4.09 2.15 -10.95
C GLU A 25 3.12 1.02 -10.57
N GLN A 26 3.65 -0.09 -10.05
CA GLN A 26 2.81 -1.22 -9.62
C GLN A 26 2.00 -0.88 -8.37
N VAL A 27 2.57 -0.11 -7.44
CA VAL A 27 1.82 0.40 -6.28
C VAL A 27 0.71 1.35 -6.72
N ALA A 28 0.94 2.20 -7.72
CA ALA A 28 -0.10 3.07 -8.28
C ALA A 28 -1.26 2.28 -8.91
N ILE A 29 -0.97 1.17 -9.60
CA ILE A 29 -2.01 0.26 -10.14
C ILE A 29 -2.84 -0.37 -9.01
N ILE A 30 -2.22 -0.74 -7.90
CA ILE A 30 -2.93 -1.27 -6.72
C ILE A 30 -3.80 -0.18 -6.10
N MET A 31 -3.29 1.05 -5.94
CA MET A 31 -4.08 2.17 -5.42
C MET A 31 -5.27 2.54 -6.33
N ALA A 32 -5.11 2.41 -7.65
CA ALA A 32 -6.19 2.65 -8.61
C ALA A 32 -7.35 1.65 -8.48
N GLN A 33 -7.12 0.46 -7.89
CA GLN A 33 -8.17 -0.51 -7.58
C GLN A 33 -8.97 -0.14 -6.33
N GLY A 34 -8.51 0.86 -5.57
CA GLY A 34 -9.15 1.36 -4.37
C GLY A 34 -8.29 1.19 -3.12
N PRO A 35 -8.60 1.94 -2.06
CA PRO A 35 -7.84 1.93 -0.81
C PRO A 35 -7.84 0.54 -0.13
N ASP A 36 -8.95 -0.20 -0.22
CA ASP A 36 -9.06 -1.55 0.37
C ASP A 36 -8.10 -2.56 -0.28
N ALA A 37 -7.85 -2.43 -1.58
CA ALA A 37 -6.90 -3.30 -2.29
C ALA A 37 -5.46 -3.07 -1.81
N LEU A 38 -5.11 -1.80 -1.55
CA LEU A 38 -3.81 -1.47 -0.97
C LEU A 38 -3.70 -2.03 0.46
N LEU A 39 -4.71 -1.80 1.30
CA LEU A 39 -4.71 -2.29 2.68
C LEU A 39 -4.57 -3.81 2.75
N ALA A 40 -5.34 -4.56 1.95
CA ALA A 40 -5.24 -6.01 1.89
C ALA A 40 -3.84 -6.48 1.47
N ARG A 41 -3.18 -5.74 0.57
CA ARG A 41 -1.81 -6.06 0.14
C ARG A 41 -0.78 -5.75 1.22
N LEU A 42 -0.94 -4.65 1.95
CA LEU A 42 -0.09 -4.30 3.09
C LEU A 42 -0.24 -5.31 4.22
N GLU A 43 -1.46 -5.73 4.55
CA GLU A 43 -1.71 -6.77 5.57
C GLU A 43 -1.13 -8.12 5.17
N ALA A 44 -1.28 -8.53 3.91
CA ALA A 44 -0.66 -9.76 3.41
C ALA A 44 0.87 -9.71 3.50
N PHE A 45 1.47 -8.53 3.29
CA PHE A 45 2.92 -8.35 3.37
C PHE A 45 3.43 -8.28 4.82
N LEU A 46 2.64 -7.73 5.74
CA LEU A 46 2.97 -7.69 7.18
C LEU A 46 2.93 -9.09 7.84
N ASN A 47 2.09 -9.99 7.32
CA ASN A 47 1.92 -11.35 7.83
C ASN A 47 2.88 -12.37 7.19
N PHE A 48 3.80 -11.94 6.32
CA PHE A 48 4.79 -12.78 5.64
C PHE A 48 6.15 -12.70 6.34
#